data_AF-A0A959H5Z1-F1
#
_entry.id   AF-A0A959H5Z1-F1
#
_cell.length_a   1.000
_cell.length_b   1.000
_cell.length_c   1.000
_cell.angle_alpha   90.00
_cell.angle_beta   90.00
_cell.angle_gamma   90.00
#
_symmetry.space_group_name_H-M   'P 1'
#
loop_
_entity.id
_entity.type
_entity.pdbx_description
1 polymer ?
#
loop_
_entity_poly.entity_id
_entity_poly.type
_entity_poly.pdbx_seq_one_letter_code
_entity_poly.pdbx_strand_id
1 'polypeptide(L)'
;QVMDTIDTYRDVMNGLYDLYLSEISFRMNNVIQLLTIISTIFIPLTFLAGIYGMNFDNMPELHWEYGYFVLWGIMVVIALGLVYLFKRKSWL
;
A
#
# COMPACT_ATOMS: atom_id res chain seq x y z
N GLN A 1 13.67 33.60 38.58
CA GLN A 1 14.17 34.05 37.26
C GLN A 1 14.99 32.98 36.56
N VAL A 2 16.20 32.62 37.03
CA VAL A 2 17.02 31.58 36.35
C VAL A 2 16.33 30.20 36.35
N MET A 3 15.71 29.81 37.47
CA MET A 3 14.93 28.57 37.57
C MET A 3 13.76 28.55 36.58
N ASP A 4 12.98 29.63 36.52
CA ASP A 4 11.82 29.74 35.61
C ASP A 4 12.24 29.66 34.13
N THR A 5 13.39 30.23 33.77
CA THR A 5 13.94 30.06 32.41
C THR A 5 14.36 28.62 32.14
N ILE A 6 14.93 27.91 33.11
CA ILE A 6 15.30 26.49 32.95
C ILE A 6 14.05 25.63 32.75
N ASP A 7 13.00 25.87 33.52
CA ASP A 7 11.73 25.14 33.38
C ASP A 7 11.06 25.46 32.03
N THR A 8 11.10 26.72 31.59
CA THR A 8 10.63 27.12 30.25
C THR A 8 11.41 26.40 29.14
N TYR A 9 12.74 26.32 29.24
CA TYR A 9 13.57 25.61 28.26
C TYR A 9 13.28 24.10 28.25
N ARG A 10 12.99 23.49 29.41
CA ARG A 10 12.57 22.09 29.49
C ARG A 10 11.25 21.85 28.79
N ASP A 11 10.27 22.73 28.99
CA ASP A 11 8.96 22.61 28.33
C ASP A 11 9.08 22.76 26.81
N VAL A 12 9.90 23.70 26.35
CA VAL A 12 10.19 23.87 24.91
C VAL A 12 10.90 22.62 24.34
N MET A 13 11.89 22.08 25.05
CA MET A 13 12.58 20.85 24.63
C MET A 13 11.63 19.65 24.55
N ASN A 14 10.75 19.48 25.53
CA ASN A 14 9.74 18.42 25.50
C ASN A 14 8.77 18.62 24.33
N GLY A 15 8.33 19.85 24.07
CA GLY A 15 7.48 20.16 22.91
C GLY A 15 8.17 19.87 21.56
N LEU A 16 9.47 20.15 21.45
CA LEU A 16 10.25 19.80 20.25
C LEU A 16 10.41 18.28 20.10
N TYR A 17 10.61 17.57 21.20
CA TYR A 17 10.70 16.11 21.19
C TYR A 17 9.38 15.46 20.76
N ASP A 18 8.25 15.95 21.28
CA ASP A 18 6.92 15.48 20.89
C ASP A 18 6.65 15.76 19.41
N LEU A 19 7.06 16.93 18.90
CA LEU A 19 6.97 17.27 17.48
C LEU A 19 7.84 16.32 16.62
N TYR A 20 9.05 16.02 17.07
CA TYR A 20 9.95 15.09 16.40
C TYR A 20 9.37 13.68 16.33
N LEU A 21 8.80 13.17 17.44
CA LEU A 21 8.10 11.89 17.45
C LEU A 21 6.87 11.89 16.53
N SER A 22 6.14 13.01 16.48
CA SER A 22 5.01 13.17 15.56
C SER A 22 5.47 13.10 14.09
N GLU A 23 6.58 13.75 13.75
CA GLU A 23 7.15 13.72 12.40
C GLU A 23 7.60 12.29 12.01
N ILE A 24 8.27 11.57 12.93
CA ILE A 24 8.64 10.17 12.71
C ILE A 24 7.40 9.32 12.47
N SER A 25 6.38 9.48 13.29
CA SER A 25 5.13 8.72 13.18
C SER A 25 4.43 9.00 11.85
N PHE A 26 4.42 10.26 11.40
CA PHE A 26 3.88 10.66 10.10
C PHE A 26 4.65 10.01 8.95
N ARG A 27 5.99 10.04 8.98
CA ARG A 27 6.84 9.37 7.98
C ARG A 27 6.60 7.87 7.97
N MET A 28 6.52 7.24 9.14
CA MET A 28 6.24 5.80 9.26
C MET A 28 4.87 5.45 8.68
N ASN A 29 3.83 6.24 8.95
CA ASN A 29 2.51 6.02 8.40
C ASN A 29 2.52 6.09 6.86
N ASN A 30 3.24 7.05 6.28
CA ASN A 30 3.38 7.17 4.82
C ASN A 30 4.11 5.95 4.22
N VAL A 31 5.15 5.44 4.89
CA VAL A 31 5.88 4.24 4.44
C VAL A 31 4.99 2.99 4.50
N ILE A 32 4.25 2.79 5.59
CA ILE A 32 3.31 1.66 5.73
C ILE A 32 2.19 1.77 4.70
N GLN A 33 1.67 2.97 4.45
CA GLN A 33 0.64 3.22 3.45
C GLN A 33 1.16 2.84 2.05
N LEU A 34 2.38 3.26 1.68
CA LEU A 34 3.00 2.92 0.40
C LEU A 34 3.16 1.40 0.24
N LEU A 35 3.70 0.71 1.25
CA LEU A 35 3.83 -0.74 1.25
C LEU A 35 2.48 -1.46 1.14
N THR A 36 1.45 -0.94 1.81
CA THR A 36 0.09 -1.49 1.76
C THR A 36 -0.52 -1.35 0.37
N ILE A 37 -0.34 -0.20 -0.27
CA ILE A 37 -0.82 0.04 -1.64
C ILE A 37 -0.16 -0.95 -2.61
N ILE A 38 1.17 -1.08 -2.55
CA ILE A 38 1.92 -2.03 -3.40
C ILE A 38 1.40 -3.45 -3.14
N SER A 39 1.34 -3.88 -1.88
CA SER A 39 0.92 -5.24 -1.53
C SER A 39 -0.51 -5.55 -1.96
N THR A 40 -1.44 -4.60 -1.79
CA THR A 40 -2.85 -4.79 -2.17
C THR A 40 -3.02 -4.98 -3.68
N ILE A 41 -2.15 -4.38 -4.49
CA ILE A 41 -2.13 -4.60 -5.94
C ILE A 41 -1.49 -5.97 -6.25
N PHE A 42 -0.31 -6.25 -5.68
CA PHE A 42 0.46 -7.44 -6.04
C PHE A 42 -0.13 -8.76 -5.52
N ILE A 43 -0.82 -8.80 -4.37
CA ILE A 43 -1.39 -10.02 -3.81
C ILE A 43 -2.42 -10.68 -4.75
N PRO A 44 -3.50 -10.01 -5.21
CA PRO A 44 -4.47 -10.63 -6.12
C PRO A 44 -3.86 -10.95 -7.48
N LEU A 45 -2.96 -10.11 -8.00
CA LEU A 45 -2.23 -10.35 -9.25
C LEU A 45 -1.35 -11.61 -9.16
N THR A 46 -0.57 -11.75 -8.09
CA THR A 46 0.28 -12.93 -7.85
C THR A 46 -0.56 -14.18 -7.61
N PHE A 47 -1.70 -14.06 -6.93
CA PHE A 47 -2.63 -15.17 -6.71
C PHE A 47 -3.21 -15.69 -8.03
N LEU A 48 -3.68 -14.80 -8.90
CA LEU A 48 -4.15 -15.14 -10.25
C LEU A 48 -3.04 -15.78 -11.09
N ALA A 49 -1.83 -15.20 -11.08
CA ALA A 49 -0.67 -15.74 -11.77
C ALA A 49 -0.25 -17.11 -11.21
N GLY A 50 -0.39 -17.32 -9.90
CA GLY A 50 -0.12 -18.59 -9.23
C GLY A 50 -1.10 -19.68 -9.65
N ILE A 51 -2.40 -19.38 -9.66
CA ILE A 51 -3.44 -20.33 -10.12
C ILE A 51 -3.22 -20.74 -11.58
N TYR A 52 -2.91 -19.79 -12.47
CA TYR A 52 -2.66 -20.09 -13.88
C TYR A 52 -1.26 -20.64 -14.17
N GLY A 53 -0.29 -20.44 -13.27
CA GLY A 53 1.04 -21.04 -13.33
C GLY A 53 1.06 -22.50 -12.86
N MET A 54 0.00 -22.98 -12.21
CA MET A 54 -0.19 -24.40 -11.94
C MET A 54 -0.56 -25.09 -13.25
N ASN A 55 0.21 -26.11 -13.66
CA ASN A 55 -0.02 -26.95 -14.85
C ASN A 55 -1.33 -27.77 -14.70
N PHE A 56 -2.49 -27.12 -14.71
CA PHE A 56 -3.78 -27.79 -14.73
C PHE A 56 -4.08 -28.22 -16.16
N ASP A 57 -3.92 -29.52 -16.41
CA ASP A 57 -4.24 -30.23 -17.67
C ASP A 57 -5.74 -30.14 -18.05
N ASN A 58 -6.60 -29.62 -17.15
CA ASN A 58 -8.05 -29.57 -17.32
C ASN A 58 -8.63 -28.21 -16.89
N MET A 59 -8.16 -27.11 -17.49
CA MET A 59 -8.88 -25.84 -17.46
C MET A 59 -9.73 -25.72 -18.75
N PRO A 60 -11.08 -25.69 -18.67
CA PRO A 60 -11.95 -25.56 -19.86
C PRO A 60 -11.71 -24.25 -20.64
N GLU A 61 -11.06 -23.25 -20.04
CA GLU A 61 -10.65 -21.98 -20.68
C GLU A 61 -9.39 -22.09 -21.55
N LEU A 62 -8.60 -23.18 -21.44
CA LEU A 62 -7.38 -23.40 -22.22
C LEU A 62 -7.66 -23.79 -23.69
N HIS A 63 -8.88 -24.29 -23.97
CA HIS A 63 -9.34 -24.59 -25.34
C HIS A 63 -9.81 -23.34 -26.10
N TRP A 64 -9.87 -22.17 -25.43
CA TRP A 64 -10.25 -20.92 -26.06
C TRP A 64 -8.98 -20.15 -26.43
N GLU A 65 -8.79 -19.89 -27.72
CA GLU A 65 -7.62 -19.18 -28.28
C GLU A 65 -7.37 -17.81 -27.61
N TYR A 66 -8.40 -17.23 -26.98
CA TYR A 66 -8.36 -15.95 -26.28
C TYR A 66 -8.31 -16.03 -24.74
N GLY A 67 -8.30 -17.22 -24.12
CA GLY A 67 -8.34 -17.36 -22.65
C GLY A 67 -7.21 -16.61 -21.94
N TYR A 68 -6.01 -16.65 -22.52
CA TYR A 68 -4.85 -15.87 -22.04
C TYR A 68 -5.08 -14.35 -22.07
N PHE A 69 -5.71 -13.84 -23.14
CA PHE A 69 -6.00 -12.41 -23.30
C PHE A 69 -7.11 -11.93 -22.36
N VAL A 70 -8.14 -12.74 -22.14
CA VAL A 70 -9.24 -12.42 -21.21
C VAL A 70 -8.73 -12.32 -19.77
N LEU A 71 -7.86 -13.24 -19.37
CA LEU A 71 -7.24 -13.26 -18.05
C LEU A 71 -6.35 -12.03 -17.82
N TRP A 72 -5.53 -11.67 -18.82
CA TRP A 72 -4.78 -10.41 -18.81
C TRP A 72 -5.70 -9.20 -18.70
N GLY A 73 -6.84 -9.20 -19.41
CA GLY A 73 -7.87 -8.18 -19.28
C GLY A 73 -8.41 -8.06 -17.86
N ILE A 74 -8.74 -9.19 -17.21
CA ILE A 74 -9.22 -9.23 -15.83
C ILE A 74 -8.15 -8.72 -14.86
N MET A 75 -6.90 -9.16 -15.01
CA MET A 75 -5.78 -8.69 -14.18
C MET A 75 -5.60 -7.17 -14.29
N VAL A 76 -5.63 -6.62 -15.51
CA VAL A 76 -5.51 -5.18 -15.75
C VAL A 76 -6.70 -4.41 -15.19
N VAL A 77 -7.93 -4.92 -15.34
CA VAL A 77 -9.14 -4.31 -14.78
C VAL A 77 -9.10 -4.30 -13.26
N ILE A 78 -8.66 -5.38 -12.61
CA ILE A 78 -8.50 -5.45 -11.16
C ILE A 78 -7.43 -4.46 -10.69
N ALA A 79 -6.28 -4.43 -11.35
CA ALA A 79 -5.20 -3.50 -11.03
C ALA A 79 -5.65 -2.03 -11.15
N LEU A 80 -6.28 -1.67 -12.26
CA LEU A 80 -6.80 -0.31 -12.49
C LEU A 80 -7.94 0.03 -11.53
N GLY A 81 -8.82 -0.91 -11.23
CA GLY A 81 -9.92 -0.74 -10.28
C GLY A 81 -9.40 -0.47 -8.86
N LEU A 82 -8.39 -1.22 -8.42
CA LEU A 82 -7.75 -1.01 -7.12
C LEU A 82 -7.02 0.34 -7.07
N VAL A 83 -6.23 0.67 -8.10
CA VAL A 83 -5.54 1.98 -8.20
C VAL A 83 -6.54 3.13 -8.18
N TYR A 84 -7.66 3.02 -8.91
CA TYR A 84 -8.72 4.03 -8.92
C TYR A 84 -9.38 4.18 -7.54
N LEU A 85 -9.67 3.07 -6.85
CA LEU A 85 -10.22 3.10 -5.49
C LEU A 85 -9.25 3.76 -4.50
N PHE A 86 -7.95 3.44 -4.55
CA PHE A 86 -6.94 4.06 -3.70
C PHE A 86 -6.81 5.57 -3.97
N LYS A 87 -6.81 5.98 -5.24
CA LYS A 87 -6.78 7.38 -5.64
C LYS A 87 -8.05 8.14 -5.20
N ARG A 88 -9.23 7.53 -5.33
CA ARG A 88 -10.51 8.13 -4.92
C ARG A 88 -10.63 8.28 -3.41
N LYS A 89 -10.01 7.40 -2.63
CA LYS A 89 -10.03 7.46 -1.16
C LYS A 89 -9.04 8.46 -0.57
N SER A 90 -8.26 9.18 -1.39
CA SER A 90 -7.19 10.09 -0.95
C SER A 90 -6.14 9.41 -0.07
N TRP A 91 -5.91 8.11 -0.30
CA TRP A 91 -4.79 7.37 0.31
C TRP A 91 -3.51 7.47 -0.55
N LEU A 92 -3.61 8.16 -1.68
CA LEU A 92 -2.56 8.59 -2.60
C LEU A 92 -2.67 10.10 -2.80
#